data_AF-A0A3N7GAW6-F1
#
_entry.id   AF-A0A3N7GAW6-F1
#
_cell.length_a   1.000
_cell.length_b   1.000
_cell.length_c   1.000
_cell.angle_alpha   90.00
_cell.angle_beta   90.00
_cell.angle_gamma   90.00
#
_symmetry.space_group_name_H-M   'P 1'
#
loop_
_entity.id
_entity.type
_entity.pdbx_description
1 polymer ?
#
loop_
_entity_poly.entity_id
_entity_poly.type
_entity_poly.pdbx_seq_one_letter_code
_entity_poly.pdbx_strand_id
1 'polypeptide(L)'
;MAAARIEMTDRGQDRRAISWPGLACAAWMLLAGLAAPAWAQDAPAGPAPAPAASSMPGPDRDFLSDEVSDWPLPPAFAEEEEDDGVIGLIEAPKDAPGVPAEMMPPAMHPETLSAPGIVSFAEAQPRSRMMGPVGHPPVVVELFTSQGCSSCPPADEMLADLADREDVLALSWHVDYWDYLGWADDFARPEFTRRQQAYAHQTGERAIYTPQLIVGGTDTLIALRPAELMGLLQTQMARPAPVMVSSSPGKEGYRIELTPRGPIADRVAIILVRYAPHRKVAIKAGENRGIALDYRNVVLAAERIAEWDGRTPLRMTVRRDSQNSADFPDDTRHAILAQELGQGDPRSASGPILAAIRLD
;
A
#
# COMPACT_ATOMS: atom_id res chain seq x y z
N MET A 1 22.93 53.78 63.10
CA MET A 1 23.58 54.01 61.79
C MET A 1 22.51 53.77 60.73
N ALA A 2 21.73 54.81 60.43
CA ALA A 2 21.88 55.70 59.26
C ALA A 2 21.36 55.00 57.99
N ALA A 3 20.07 55.16 57.65
CA ALA A 3 19.45 56.26 56.88
C ALA A 3 19.37 55.87 55.38
N ALA A 4 18.34 56.10 54.57
CA ALA A 4 17.02 56.76 54.64
C ALA A 4 16.19 56.17 53.44
N ARG A 5 14.88 55.87 53.53
CA ARG A 5 13.70 56.77 53.34
C ARG A 5 13.68 57.39 51.92
N ILE A 6 12.67 57.27 51.05
CA ILE A 6 11.24 57.72 51.06
C ILE A 6 10.59 57.11 49.77
N GLU A 7 9.49 56.34 49.80
CA GLU A 7 8.07 56.70 49.52
C GLU A 7 7.85 57.56 48.24
N MET A 8 6.84 57.38 47.36
CA MET A 8 5.39 57.44 47.62
C MET A 8 4.58 57.10 46.34
N THR A 9 3.49 56.31 46.51
CA THR A 9 2.08 56.46 46.00
C THR A 9 1.79 56.73 44.51
N ASP A 10 0.70 56.27 43.87
CA ASP A 10 -0.73 56.07 44.21
C ASP A 10 -1.35 55.30 43.00
N ARG A 11 -2.30 54.35 43.03
CA ARG A 11 -3.68 54.26 43.59
C ARG A 11 -4.03 52.77 43.69
N GLY A 12 -4.57 52.23 44.79
CA GLY A 12 -5.99 52.31 45.15
C GLY A 12 -6.78 51.26 44.33
N GLN A 13 -7.40 50.21 44.88
CA GLN A 13 -8.14 50.11 46.13
C GLN A 13 -8.32 48.62 46.49
N ASP A 14 -8.21 48.32 47.77
CA ASP A 14 -8.12 46.99 48.37
C ASP A 14 -9.41 46.69 49.16
N ARG A 15 -9.82 45.41 49.24
CA ARG A 15 -10.63 44.80 50.34
C ARG A 15 -12.13 45.20 50.43
N ARG A 16 -13.09 44.40 50.91
CA ARG A 16 -13.17 43.09 51.59
C ARG A 16 -14.67 42.72 51.71
N ALA A 17 -14.96 41.42 51.64
CA ALA A 17 -15.80 40.65 52.58
C ALA A 17 -17.34 40.89 52.73
N ILE A 18 -18.03 39.73 52.83
CA ILE A 18 -19.23 39.39 53.66
C ILE A 18 -20.63 39.71 53.10
N SER A 19 -21.43 38.67 52.82
CA SER A 19 -22.68 38.26 53.54
C SER A 19 -23.71 37.56 52.63
N TRP A 20 -24.17 36.37 53.06
CA TRP A 20 -25.43 35.71 52.69
C TRP A 20 -26.59 36.30 53.52
N PRO A 21 -27.87 36.31 53.07
CA PRO A 21 -28.75 35.12 53.14
C PRO A 21 -29.84 35.00 52.02
N GLY A 22 -30.41 33.79 51.79
CA GLY A 22 -31.82 33.41 52.05
C GLY A 22 -32.87 33.95 51.05
N LEU A 23 -33.45 33.14 50.15
CA LEU A 23 -34.62 32.23 50.29
C LEU A 23 -36.01 32.87 50.03
N ALA A 24 -36.73 32.38 49.00
CA ALA A 24 -38.18 32.05 48.93
C ALA A 24 -38.56 31.68 47.48
N CYS A 25 -38.91 30.41 47.15
CA CYS A 25 -40.25 29.78 47.19
C CYS A 25 -41.21 30.33 46.10
N ALA A 26 -41.92 29.55 45.27
CA ALA A 26 -42.62 28.27 45.46
C ALA A 26 -42.54 27.40 44.16
N ALA A 27 -42.40 26.08 44.15
CA ALA A 27 -43.18 24.97 44.73
C ALA A 27 -44.60 24.82 44.14
N TRP A 28 -44.93 23.58 43.73
CA TRP A 28 -46.16 22.76 43.94
C TRP A 28 -45.94 21.47 43.11
N MET A 29 -45.51 20.32 43.69
CA MET A 29 -46.27 19.26 44.40
C MET A 29 -47.35 18.61 43.52
N LEU A 30 -47.48 17.28 43.38
CA LEU A 30 -47.62 16.19 44.37
C LEU A 30 -47.29 14.81 43.70
N LEU A 31 -46.46 13.92 44.31
CA LEU A 31 -46.79 12.74 45.18
C LEU A 31 -47.43 11.55 44.41
N ALA A 32 -47.17 10.26 44.64
CA ALA A 32 -46.27 9.44 45.47
C ALA A 32 -46.40 8.00 44.90
N GLY A 33 -45.40 7.12 44.99
CA GLY A 33 -45.30 6.23 46.15
C GLY A 33 -44.58 4.92 45.78
N LEU A 34 -43.73 4.47 46.71
CA LEU A 34 -42.85 3.30 46.66
C LEU A 34 -43.62 1.97 46.74
N ALA A 35 -43.13 0.94 46.04
CA ALA A 35 -43.00 -0.43 46.56
C ALA A 35 -42.28 -1.36 45.54
N ALA A 36 -41.23 -2.04 46.00
CA ALA A 36 -40.88 -3.41 45.58
C ALA A 36 -41.10 -4.31 46.83
N PRO A 37 -41.04 -5.66 46.79
CA PRO A 37 -40.80 -6.61 45.69
C PRO A 37 -41.84 -7.79 45.67
N ALA A 38 -41.73 -8.73 44.71
CA ALA A 38 -41.87 -10.20 44.89
C ALA A 38 -42.37 -10.97 43.64
N TRP A 39 -41.50 -11.90 43.22
CA TRP A 39 -41.71 -13.31 42.82
C TRP A 39 -42.68 -13.75 41.70
N ALA A 40 -42.13 -14.72 40.94
CA ALA A 40 -42.78 -15.79 40.14
C ALA A 40 -43.25 -15.35 38.73
N GLN A 41 -43.01 -16.06 37.61
CA GLN A 41 -42.80 -17.50 37.37
C GLN A 41 -42.01 -17.75 36.07
N ASP A 42 -41.35 -18.91 36.06
CA ASP A 42 -40.80 -19.61 34.90
C ASP A 42 -41.81 -19.84 33.76
N ALA A 43 -41.38 -19.67 32.50
CA ALA A 43 -41.73 -20.54 31.37
C ALA A 43 -40.88 -20.20 30.11
N PRO A 44 -40.53 -21.19 29.27
CA PRO A 44 -39.45 -21.09 28.30
C PRO A 44 -39.87 -20.42 26.99
N ALA A 45 -39.03 -19.52 26.47
CA ALA A 45 -39.12 -19.09 25.09
C ALA A 45 -38.61 -20.22 24.18
N GLY A 46 -39.54 -20.84 23.45
CA GLY A 46 -39.24 -21.81 22.40
C GLY A 46 -38.45 -21.20 21.24
N PRO A 47 -37.84 -22.04 20.39
CA PRO A 47 -36.95 -21.56 19.32
C PRO A 47 -37.71 -20.74 18.29
N ALA A 48 -37.13 -19.59 17.92
CA ALA A 48 -37.59 -18.77 16.82
C ALA A 48 -37.52 -19.54 15.48
N PRO A 49 -38.51 -19.40 14.59
CA PRO A 49 -38.53 -20.11 13.31
C PRO A 49 -37.47 -19.56 12.34
N ALA A 50 -36.80 -20.48 11.63
CA ALA A 50 -35.89 -20.17 10.53
C ALA A 50 -36.64 -19.49 9.37
N PRO A 51 -36.03 -18.51 8.66
CA PRO A 51 -36.62 -17.96 7.45
C PRO A 51 -36.59 -18.97 6.31
N ALA A 52 -37.72 -19.06 5.61
CA ALA A 52 -37.97 -19.94 4.48
C ALA A 52 -37.04 -19.64 3.29
N ALA A 53 -36.53 -20.71 2.67
CA ALA A 53 -35.82 -20.67 1.41
C ALA A 53 -36.81 -20.37 0.27
N SER A 54 -36.58 -19.26 -0.43
CA SER A 54 -37.26 -18.94 -1.68
C SER A 54 -36.56 -19.67 -2.82
N SER A 55 -37.20 -20.74 -3.31
CA SER A 55 -36.86 -21.44 -4.55
C SER A 55 -37.15 -20.55 -5.76
N MET A 56 -36.11 -20.22 -6.53
CA MET A 56 -36.23 -19.60 -7.85
C MET A 56 -36.60 -20.68 -8.89
N PRO A 57 -37.53 -20.41 -9.83
CA PRO A 57 -37.84 -21.33 -10.91
C PRO A 57 -36.72 -21.31 -11.96
N GLY A 58 -36.33 -22.49 -12.44
CA GLY A 58 -35.40 -22.65 -13.56
C GLY A 58 -36.02 -22.17 -14.87
N PRO A 59 -35.21 -21.74 -15.86
CA PRO A 59 -35.75 -21.31 -17.15
C PRO A 59 -36.18 -22.52 -17.98
N ASP A 60 -37.42 -22.44 -18.47
CA ASP A 60 -38.02 -23.35 -19.43
C ASP A 60 -37.21 -23.40 -20.74
N ARG A 61 -37.12 -24.62 -21.26
CA ARG A 61 -36.65 -24.93 -22.61
C ARG A 61 -37.83 -24.70 -23.57
N ASP A 62 -37.47 -24.37 -24.82
CA ASP A 62 -38.33 -24.19 -25.99
C ASP A 62 -38.88 -22.78 -26.25
N PHE A 63 -38.03 -21.95 -26.89
CA PHE A 63 -38.45 -21.11 -28.01
C PHE A 63 -37.38 -21.18 -29.12
N LEU A 64 -37.71 -21.97 -30.15
CA LEU A 64 -37.46 -21.82 -31.60
C LEU A 64 -36.20 -21.03 -32.01
N SER A 65 -35.12 -21.65 -32.51
CA SER A 65 -34.91 -22.25 -33.85
C SER A 65 -35.18 -21.32 -35.04
N ASP A 66 -34.16 -21.26 -35.90
CA ASP A 66 -34.04 -20.56 -37.20
C ASP A 66 -33.77 -19.05 -37.16
N GLU A 67 -32.48 -18.69 -37.04
CA GLU A 67 -31.75 -17.87 -38.01
C GLU A 67 -30.29 -17.68 -37.54
N VAL A 68 -29.42 -18.63 -37.91
CA VAL A 68 -27.97 -18.43 -37.89
C VAL A 68 -27.43 -18.86 -39.25
N SER A 69 -27.36 -17.91 -40.17
CA SER A 69 -26.58 -18.07 -41.40
C SER A 69 -25.96 -16.72 -41.76
N ASP A 70 -24.69 -16.78 -42.14
CA ASP A 70 -23.82 -15.69 -42.59
C ASP A 70 -23.21 -14.75 -41.53
N TRP A 71 -22.22 -15.28 -40.80
CA TRP A 71 -21.04 -14.50 -40.45
C TRP A 71 -19.79 -15.22 -41.00
N PRO A 72 -18.99 -14.59 -41.88
CA PRO A 72 -17.82 -15.25 -42.45
C PRO A 72 -16.72 -15.40 -41.39
N LEU A 73 -16.26 -16.64 -41.23
CA LEU A 73 -15.09 -16.98 -40.42
C LEU A 73 -13.81 -16.40 -41.05
N PRO A 74 -12.86 -15.88 -40.25
CA PRO A 74 -11.54 -15.51 -40.77
C PRO A 74 -10.77 -16.77 -41.22
N PRO A 75 -9.93 -16.69 -42.27
CA PRO A 75 -9.19 -17.84 -42.77
C PRO A 75 -8.19 -18.37 -41.73
N ALA A 76 -8.04 -19.69 -41.74
CA ALA A 76 -7.06 -20.41 -40.96
C ALA A 76 -5.63 -19.95 -41.33
N PHE A 77 -4.87 -19.54 -40.33
CA PHE A 77 -3.41 -19.41 -40.46
C PHE A 77 -2.83 -20.82 -40.46
N ALA A 78 -2.42 -21.27 -41.64
CA ALA A 78 -1.46 -22.36 -41.80
C ALA A 78 -0.18 -21.72 -42.34
N GLU A 79 0.86 -21.69 -41.51
CA GLU A 79 2.16 -22.30 -41.78
C GLU A 79 3.09 -21.98 -40.60
N GLU A 80 3.60 -23.04 -39.99
CA GLU A 80 4.69 -23.02 -39.02
C GLU A 80 5.96 -22.63 -39.77
N GLU A 81 6.52 -21.45 -39.49
CA GLU A 81 7.95 -21.21 -39.78
C GLU A 81 8.74 -21.75 -38.59
N GLU A 82 9.50 -22.82 -38.85
CA GLU A 82 10.59 -23.27 -37.97
C GLU A 82 11.61 -22.13 -37.84
N ASP A 83 11.73 -21.58 -36.62
CA ASP A 83 12.83 -20.71 -36.21
C ASP A 83 14.10 -21.56 -36.06
N ASP A 84 15.02 -21.45 -37.03
CA ASP A 84 16.23 -22.25 -37.14
C ASP A 84 17.38 -21.81 -36.22
N GLY A 85 17.13 -20.87 -35.29
CA GLY A 85 18.08 -20.50 -34.24
C GLY A 85 19.38 -19.86 -34.75
N VAL A 86 19.40 -19.36 -35.99
CA VAL A 86 20.55 -18.62 -36.53
C VAL A 86 20.39 -17.14 -36.22
N ILE A 87 21.19 -16.65 -35.28
CA ILE A 87 21.37 -15.21 -35.02
C ILE A 87 21.86 -14.56 -36.32
N GLY A 88 21.01 -13.76 -36.96
CA GLY A 88 21.38 -12.95 -38.11
C GLY A 88 22.55 -12.02 -37.77
N LEU A 89 23.71 -12.28 -38.37
CA LEU A 89 24.86 -11.39 -38.33
C LEU A 89 24.50 -10.14 -39.14
N ILE A 90 24.33 -9.00 -38.46
CA ILE A 90 24.17 -7.70 -39.13
C ILE A 90 25.54 -7.34 -39.74
N GLU A 91 25.72 -7.62 -41.03
CA GLU A 91 26.88 -7.13 -41.78
C GLU A 91 26.73 -5.63 -42.04
N ALA A 92 27.78 -4.86 -41.77
CA ALA A 92 27.82 -3.44 -42.06
C ALA A 92 27.71 -3.16 -43.57
N PRO A 93 27.06 -2.06 -44.00
CA PRO A 93 26.95 -1.69 -45.41
C PRO A 93 28.34 -1.55 -46.06
N LYS A 94 28.55 -2.19 -47.21
CA LYS A 94 29.86 -2.27 -47.89
C LYS A 94 30.41 -0.95 -48.44
N ASP A 95 29.64 0.14 -48.37
CA ASP A 95 29.99 1.44 -48.96
C ASP A 95 29.86 2.64 -48.00
N ALA A 96 30.00 2.43 -46.69
CA ALA A 96 30.15 3.56 -45.76
C ALA A 96 31.55 4.20 -45.93
N PRO A 97 31.66 5.54 -46.05
CA PRO A 97 32.96 6.20 -46.13
C PRO A 97 33.75 5.95 -44.83
N GLY A 98 34.82 5.16 -44.93
CA GLY A 98 35.72 4.87 -43.83
C GLY A 98 36.43 6.12 -43.34
N VAL A 99 36.56 6.27 -42.03
CA VAL A 99 37.35 7.34 -41.42
C VAL A 99 38.84 6.97 -41.58
N PRO A 100 39.70 7.85 -42.12
CA PRO A 100 41.14 7.57 -42.24
C PRO A 100 41.75 7.28 -40.87
N ALA A 101 42.58 6.24 -40.78
CA ALA A 101 43.24 5.82 -39.53
C ALA A 101 44.10 6.92 -38.88
N GLU A 102 44.49 7.94 -39.65
CA GLU A 102 45.25 9.11 -39.19
C GLU A 102 44.42 10.10 -38.36
N MET A 103 43.09 9.96 -38.34
CA MET A 103 42.18 10.81 -37.58
C MET A 103 41.75 10.17 -36.23
N MET A 104 42.31 9.01 -35.89
CA MET A 104 42.15 8.40 -34.57
C MET A 104 43.21 8.95 -33.61
N PRO A 105 42.86 9.31 -32.35
CA PRO A 105 43.87 9.63 -31.35
C PRO A 105 44.75 8.39 -31.09
N PRO A 106 46.06 8.55 -30.83
CA PRO A 106 46.95 7.43 -30.61
C PRO A 106 46.46 6.59 -29.41
N ALA A 107 46.48 5.27 -29.58
CA ALA A 107 46.23 4.34 -28.49
C ALA A 107 47.25 4.59 -27.36
N MET A 108 46.76 4.91 -26.17
CA MET A 108 47.62 5.04 -24.99
C MET A 108 48.31 3.69 -24.71
N HIS A 109 49.63 3.69 -24.74
CA HIS A 109 50.44 2.56 -24.28
C HIS A 109 50.25 2.37 -22.76
N PRO A 110 50.14 1.13 -22.25
CA PRO A 110 49.81 0.85 -20.85
C PRO A 110 50.93 1.14 -19.84
N GLU A 111 52.02 1.81 -20.23
CA GLU A 111 53.19 2.02 -19.35
C GLU A 111 53.44 3.48 -18.93
N THR A 112 52.59 4.44 -19.31
CA THR A 112 52.85 5.86 -19.03
C THR A 112 52.28 6.41 -17.72
N LEU A 113 51.80 5.57 -16.79
CA LEU A 113 51.21 6.02 -15.51
C LEU A 113 52.10 5.88 -14.27
N SER A 114 53.40 5.63 -14.43
CA SER A 114 54.35 5.73 -13.31
C SER A 114 55.06 7.08 -13.28
N ALA A 115 54.32 8.13 -12.88
CA ALA A 115 54.91 9.36 -12.39
C ALA A 115 54.64 9.48 -10.87
N PRO A 116 55.65 9.70 -10.01
CA PRO A 116 55.45 9.91 -8.60
C PRO A 116 54.89 11.32 -8.39
N GLY A 117 53.59 11.43 -8.12
CA GLY A 117 52.98 12.74 -7.89
C GLY A 117 51.46 12.79 -7.92
N ILE A 118 50.77 11.74 -8.34
CA ILE A 118 49.32 11.67 -8.26
C ILE A 118 48.96 10.95 -6.96
N VAL A 119 48.62 11.73 -5.93
CA VAL A 119 47.92 11.19 -4.76
C VAL A 119 46.61 10.58 -5.25
N SER A 120 46.56 9.26 -5.26
CA SER A 120 45.35 8.50 -5.47
C SER A 120 44.38 8.85 -4.35
N PHE A 121 43.36 9.66 -4.66
CA PHE A 121 42.17 9.82 -3.80
C PHE A 121 41.27 8.58 -3.85
N ALA A 122 41.84 7.39 -4.09
CA ALA A 122 41.22 6.13 -3.74
C ALA A 122 41.56 5.77 -2.29
N GLU A 123 41.41 6.72 -1.36
CA GLU A 123 41.01 6.32 -0.02
C GLU A 123 39.62 5.72 -0.17
N ALA A 124 39.52 4.44 0.20
CA ALA A 124 38.30 3.70 0.28
C ALA A 124 37.32 4.45 1.19
N GLN A 125 36.52 5.33 0.58
CA GLN A 125 35.31 5.80 1.22
C GLN A 125 34.46 4.56 1.47
N PRO A 126 33.87 4.39 2.66
CA PRO A 126 32.88 3.35 2.85
C PRO A 126 31.86 3.53 1.73
N ARG A 127 31.64 2.46 0.96
CA ARG A 127 30.52 2.36 0.03
C ARG A 127 29.24 2.43 0.87
N SER A 128 28.88 3.63 1.31
CA SER A 128 27.48 3.95 1.49
C SER A 128 26.86 3.62 0.15
N ARG A 129 25.90 2.69 0.15
CA ARG A 129 25.05 2.47 -1.01
C ARG A 129 24.42 3.82 -1.35
N MET A 130 25.06 4.59 -2.22
CA MET A 130 24.39 5.63 -2.96
C MET A 130 23.41 4.88 -3.86
N MET A 131 22.16 4.75 -3.42
CA MET A 131 21.08 4.64 -4.39
C MET A 131 21.08 5.98 -5.12
N GLY A 132 21.67 5.99 -6.32
CA GLY A 132 21.44 7.04 -7.32
C GLY A 132 19.95 7.08 -7.71
N PRO A 133 19.55 7.88 -8.73
CA PRO A 133 18.15 7.90 -9.16
C PRO A 133 17.65 6.47 -9.33
N VAL A 134 16.56 6.12 -8.63
CA VAL A 134 15.96 4.80 -8.73
C VAL A 134 15.55 4.65 -10.19
N GLY A 135 16.25 3.79 -10.94
CA GLY A 135 15.76 3.34 -12.24
C GLY A 135 14.39 2.72 -11.97
N HIS A 136 13.34 3.25 -12.62
CA HIS A 136 11.92 2.97 -12.43
C HIS A 136 11.51 2.47 -11.02
N PRO A 137 10.80 3.29 -10.20
CA PRO A 137 10.36 2.84 -8.89
C PRO A 137 9.61 1.49 -8.99
N PRO A 138 9.78 0.58 -8.02
CA PRO A 138 9.19 -0.74 -8.10
C PRO A 138 7.67 -0.64 -8.26
N VAL A 139 7.11 -1.52 -9.09
CA VAL A 139 5.65 -1.62 -9.23
C VAL A 139 5.08 -2.23 -7.96
N VAL A 140 4.08 -1.59 -7.38
CA VAL A 140 3.44 -2.10 -6.17
C VAL A 140 2.38 -3.13 -6.54
N VAL A 141 2.41 -4.25 -5.83
CA VAL A 141 1.40 -5.31 -5.91
C VAL A 141 0.84 -5.51 -4.52
N GLU A 142 -0.45 -5.24 -4.36
CA GLU A 142 -1.17 -5.39 -3.10
C GLU A 142 -2.12 -6.59 -3.21
N LEU A 143 -1.88 -7.62 -2.39
CA LEU A 143 -2.79 -8.74 -2.24
C LEU A 143 -3.66 -8.53 -1.01
N PHE A 144 -4.98 -8.53 -1.19
CA PHE A 144 -5.95 -8.63 -0.11
C PHE A 144 -6.29 -10.11 0.11
N THR A 145 -5.99 -10.61 1.30
CA THR A 145 -6.04 -12.04 1.66
C THR A 145 -6.55 -12.23 3.10
N SER A 146 -6.79 -13.47 3.51
CA SER A 146 -7.04 -13.84 4.90
C SER A 146 -6.70 -15.31 5.14
N GLN A 147 -6.19 -15.62 6.34
CA GLN A 147 -6.01 -17.00 6.79
C GLN A 147 -7.33 -17.79 6.82
N GLY A 148 -8.46 -17.12 7.03
CA GLY A 148 -9.79 -17.72 7.05
C GLY A 148 -10.39 -17.99 5.67
N CYS A 149 -9.78 -17.48 4.60
CA CYS A 149 -10.26 -17.60 3.22
C CYS A 149 -9.68 -18.85 2.55
N SER A 150 -10.52 -19.83 2.23
CA SER A 150 -10.08 -21.11 1.64
C SER A 150 -9.52 -21.03 0.21
N SER A 151 -9.89 -19.99 -0.54
CA SER A 151 -9.40 -19.75 -1.90
C SER A 151 -8.11 -18.92 -1.96
N CYS A 152 -7.65 -18.37 -0.83
CA CYS A 152 -6.51 -17.46 -0.76
C CYS A 152 -5.10 -18.11 -0.88
N PRO A 153 -4.84 -19.35 -0.40
CA PRO A 153 -3.49 -19.91 -0.38
C PRO A 153 -2.72 -19.86 -1.71
N PRO A 154 -3.32 -20.16 -2.88
CA PRO A 154 -2.61 -20.05 -4.16
C PRO A 154 -2.18 -18.61 -4.51
N ALA A 155 -2.95 -17.61 -4.08
CA ALA A 155 -2.60 -16.20 -4.29
C ALA A 155 -1.48 -15.75 -3.35
N ASP A 156 -1.48 -16.25 -2.11
CA ASP A 156 -0.42 -16.00 -1.13
C ASP A 156 0.92 -16.57 -1.61
N GLU A 157 0.92 -17.79 -2.18
CA GLU A 157 2.10 -18.41 -2.79
C GLU A 157 2.62 -17.58 -3.98
N MET A 158 1.72 -17.14 -4.86
CA MET A 158 2.10 -16.31 -6.01
C MET A 158 2.67 -14.95 -5.58
N LEU A 159 2.14 -14.33 -4.52
CA LEU A 159 2.71 -13.11 -3.95
C LEU A 159 4.09 -13.38 -3.34
N ALA A 160 4.27 -14.54 -2.70
CA ALA A 160 5.55 -14.94 -2.12
C ALA A 160 6.66 -15.01 -3.17
N ASP A 161 6.37 -15.53 -4.37
CA ASP A 161 7.31 -15.56 -5.51
C ASP A 161 7.72 -14.16 -5.98
N LEU A 162 6.85 -13.15 -5.80
CA LEU A 162 7.14 -11.75 -6.13
C LEU A 162 7.88 -11.00 -5.02
N ALA A 163 7.86 -11.50 -3.78
CA ALA A 163 8.34 -10.78 -2.61
C ALA A 163 9.84 -10.43 -2.66
N ASP A 164 10.63 -11.26 -3.35
CA ASP A 164 12.08 -11.13 -3.44
C ASP A 164 12.54 -10.32 -4.67
N ARG A 165 11.61 -9.87 -5.52
CA ARG A 165 11.93 -9.05 -6.69
C ARG A 165 12.26 -7.61 -6.31
N GLU A 166 13.32 -7.07 -6.92
CA GLU A 166 13.74 -5.68 -6.70
C GLU A 166 12.82 -4.66 -7.40
N ASP A 167 12.24 -5.05 -8.54
CA ASP A 167 11.37 -4.23 -9.40
C ASP A 167 9.88 -4.30 -9.02
N VAL A 168 9.52 -5.12 -8.03
CA VAL A 168 8.15 -5.26 -7.52
C VAL A 168 8.14 -5.11 -6.00
N LEU A 169 7.28 -4.23 -5.47
CA LEU A 169 6.97 -4.18 -4.04
C LEU A 169 5.66 -4.94 -3.79
N ALA A 170 5.78 -6.23 -3.51
CA ALA A 170 4.66 -7.10 -3.13
C ALA A 170 4.30 -6.89 -1.65
N LEU A 171 3.02 -6.69 -1.34
CA LEU A 171 2.49 -6.44 0.01
C LEU A 171 1.25 -7.31 0.26
N SER A 172 1.23 -8.04 1.37
CA SER A 172 0.08 -8.83 1.81
C SER A 172 -0.74 -8.07 2.84
N TRP A 173 -1.99 -7.78 2.51
CA TRP A 173 -2.96 -7.04 3.34
C TRP A 173 -4.04 -7.99 3.83
N HIS A 174 -4.01 -8.30 5.13
CA HIS A 174 -4.93 -9.26 5.72
C HIS A 174 -6.25 -8.56 6.13
N VAL A 175 -7.36 -8.99 5.54
CA VAL A 175 -8.69 -8.40 5.79
C VAL A 175 -9.40 -9.13 6.93
N ASP A 176 -10.20 -8.39 7.70
CA ASP A 176 -10.83 -8.86 8.95
C ASP A 176 -12.20 -9.52 8.76
N TYR A 177 -12.85 -9.35 7.61
CA TYR A 177 -14.21 -9.83 7.39
C TYR A 177 -14.33 -11.35 7.23
N TRP A 178 -13.25 -12.12 7.40
CA TRP A 178 -13.28 -13.58 7.47
C TRP A 178 -13.18 -14.13 8.90
N ASP A 179 -12.76 -13.29 9.87
CA ASP A 179 -12.40 -13.74 11.23
C ASP A 179 -13.58 -14.33 12.01
N TYR A 180 -14.81 -13.99 11.60
CA TYR A 180 -16.03 -14.51 12.21
C TYR A 180 -16.28 -16.00 11.91
N LEU A 181 -15.57 -16.60 10.95
CA LEU A 181 -15.72 -18.01 10.56
C LEU A 181 -14.94 -19.02 11.44
N GLY A 182 -14.54 -18.60 12.63
CA GLY A 182 -13.98 -19.49 13.66
C GLY A 182 -12.46 -19.65 13.64
N TRP A 183 -11.77 -18.87 12.82
CA TRP A 183 -10.33 -18.64 12.90
C TRP A 183 -10.06 -17.16 12.65
N ALA A 184 -9.60 -16.46 13.70
CA ALA A 184 -9.23 -15.06 13.59
C ALA A 184 -7.78 -14.95 13.07
N ASP A 185 -7.59 -14.18 12.02
CA ASP A 185 -6.27 -13.93 11.42
C ASP A 185 -5.48 -12.91 12.26
N ASP A 186 -4.34 -13.33 12.81
CA ASP A 186 -3.49 -12.49 13.67
C ASP A 186 -3.01 -11.19 12.98
N PHE A 187 -2.97 -11.18 11.65
CA PHE A 187 -2.53 -10.04 10.84
C PHE A 187 -3.69 -9.19 10.34
N ALA A 188 -4.93 -9.68 10.46
CA ALA A 188 -6.08 -8.96 9.93
C ALA A 188 -6.34 -7.66 10.70
N ARG A 189 -6.66 -6.61 9.95
CA ARG A 189 -6.96 -5.29 10.51
C ARG A 189 -8.16 -4.67 9.78
N PRO A 190 -9.12 -4.06 10.49
CA PRO A 190 -10.23 -3.31 9.87
C PRO A 190 -9.75 -2.20 8.92
N GLU A 191 -8.58 -1.62 9.20
CA GLU A 191 -7.90 -0.63 8.34
C GLU A 191 -7.64 -1.18 6.93
N PHE A 192 -7.27 -2.46 6.82
CA PHE A 192 -6.90 -3.10 5.55
C PHE A 192 -8.16 -3.41 4.74
N THR A 193 -9.23 -3.85 5.40
CA THR A 193 -10.56 -3.95 4.80
C THR A 193 -11.04 -2.60 4.26
N ARG A 194 -10.86 -1.51 5.02
CA ARG A 194 -11.21 -0.15 4.53
C ARG A 194 -10.39 0.28 3.32
N ARG A 195 -9.09 -0.09 3.27
CA ARG A 195 -8.25 0.15 2.09
C ARG A 195 -8.79 -0.57 0.86
N GLN A 196 -9.22 -1.83 1.01
CA GLN A 196 -9.84 -2.59 -0.08
C GLN A 196 -11.17 -1.96 -0.53
N GLN A 197 -12.01 -1.54 0.41
CA GLN A 197 -13.27 -0.85 0.11
C GLN A 197 -13.03 0.44 -0.67
N ALA A 198 -11.98 1.19 -0.34
CA ALA A 198 -11.62 2.39 -1.09
C ALA A 198 -11.28 2.06 -2.56
N TYR A 199 -10.56 0.98 -2.83
CA TYR A 199 -10.35 0.50 -4.20
C TYR A 199 -11.65 0.10 -4.90
N ALA A 200 -12.51 -0.67 -4.23
CA ALA A 200 -13.80 -1.06 -4.80
C ALA A 200 -14.69 0.15 -5.14
N HIS A 201 -14.70 1.17 -4.29
CA HIS A 201 -15.41 2.42 -4.57
C HIS A 201 -14.84 3.16 -5.79
N GLN A 202 -13.51 3.21 -5.93
CA GLN A 202 -12.84 3.86 -7.05
C GLN A 202 -13.15 3.19 -8.39
N THR A 203 -13.25 1.86 -8.42
CA THR A 203 -13.50 1.07 -9.64
C THR A 203 -14.99 0.84 -9.91
N GLY A 204 -15.87 1.22 -8.98
CA GLY A 204 -17.31 0.99 -9.07
C GLY A 204 -17.72 -0.46 -8.79
N GLU A 205 -16.84 -1.26 -8.18
CA GLU A 205 -17.17 -2.60 -7.69
C GLU A 205 -18.23 -2.51 -6.58
N ARG A 206 -19.19 -3.45 -6.61
CA ARG A 206 -20.31 -3.45 -5.65
C ARG A 206 -19.99 -4.19 -4.35
N ALA A 207 -18.92 -4.97 -4.33
CA ALA A 207 -18.51 -5.80 -3.21
C ALA A 207 -17.00 -6.04 -3.25
N ILE A 208 -16.40 -6.16 -2.07
CA ILE A 208 -15.03 -6.63 -1.89
C ILE A 208 -15.00 -8.16 -1.83
N TYR A 209 -13.87 -8.76 -2.21
CA TYR A 209 -13.68 -10.21 -2.24
C TYR A 209 -12.22 -10.56 -2.00
N THR A 210 -11.94 -11.82 -1.62
CA THR A 210 -10.57 -12.33 -1.55
C THR A 210 -10.47 -13.70 -2.25
N PRO A 211 -9.28 -14.05 -2.76
CA PRO A 211 -8.11 -13.18 -2.93
C PRO A 211 -8.35 -12.09 -3.99
N GLN A 212 -7.83 -10.87 -3.76
CA GLN A 212 -7.87 -9.78 -4.73
C GLN A 212 -6.49 -9.13 -4.85
N LEU A 213 -5.98 -8.99 -6.08
CA LEU A 213 -4.74 -8.26 -6.36
C LEU A 213 -5.03 -6.89 -6.95
N ILE A 214 -4.33 -5.88 -6.44
CA ILE A 214 -4.29 -4.54 -7.01
C ILE A 214 -2.84 -4.24 -7.41
N VAL A 215 -2.62 -3.95 -8.69
CA VAL A 215 -1.30 -3.64 -9.27
C VAL A 215 -1.25 -2.15 -9.62
N GLY A 216 -0.23 -1.45 -9.12
CA GLY A 216 -0.03 -0.02 -9.36
C GLY A 216 -1.15 0.86 -8.81
N GLY A 217 -2.00 0.34 -7.92
CA GLY A 217 -3.15 1.06 -7.36
C GLY A 217 -4.37 1.16 -8.28
N THR A 218 -4.35 0.58 -9.49
CA THR A 218 -5.48 0.70 -10.44
C THR A 218 -5.90 -0.61 -11.06
N ASP A 219 -4.96 -1.48 -11.40
CA ASP A 219 -5.24 -2.63 -12.24
C ASP A 219 -5.51 -3.86 -11.37
N THR A 220 -6.51 -4.65 -11.73
CA THR A 220 -6.89 -5.87 -11.01
C THR A 220 -7.07 -7.03 -11.99
N LEU A 221 -6.97 -8.26 -11.48
CA LEU A 221 -7.21 -9.48 -12.23
C LEU A 221 -8.39 -10.22 -11.61
N ILE A 222 -9.40 -10.54 -12.43
CA ILE A 222 -10.55 -11.36 -12.00
C ILE A 222 -10.11 -12.78 -11.67
N ALA A 223 -9.17 -13.33 -12.45
CA ALA A 223 -8.61 -14.66 -12.25
C ALA A 223 -7.11 -14.54 -12.00
N LEU A 224 -6.65 -15.12 -10.90
CA LEU A 224 -5.24 -15.15 -10.52
C LEU A 224 -4.49 -16.19 -11.36
N ARG A 225 -4.01 -15.75 -12.53
CA ARG A 225 -3.17 -16.55 -13.43
C ARG A 225 -1.76 -15.94 -13.48
N PRO A 226 -0.68 -16.70 -13.17
CA PRO A 226 0.67 -16.16 -13.11
C PRO A 226 1.12 -15.43 -14.37
N ALA A 227 0.80 -15.97 -15.56
CA ALA A 227 1.14 -15.35 -16.84
C ALA A 227 0.49 -13.97 -17.02
N GLU A 228 -0.76 -13.81 -16.59
CA GLU A 228 -1.47 -12.52 -16.64
C GLU A 228 -0.92 -11.51 -15.67
N LEU A 229 -0.57 -11.93 -14.45
CA LEU A 229 0.08 -11.05 -13.49
C LEU A 229 1.43 -10.55 -14.03
N MET A 230 2.21 -11.43 -14.64
CA MET A 230 3.48 -11.06 -15.26
C MET A 230 3.31 -10.10 -16.44
N GLY A 231 2.32 -10.34 -17.31
CA GLY A 231 2.00 -9.42 -18.41
C GLY A 231 1.52 -8.05 -17.91
N LEU A 232 0.73 -8.03 -16.84
CA LEU A 232 0.25 -6.80 -16.21
C LEU A 232 1.41 -6.02 -15.58
N LEU A 233 2.33 -6.70 -14.89
CA LEU A 233 3.54 -6.11 -14.34
C LEU A 233 4.42 -5.50 -15.43
N GLN A 234 4.65 -6.21 -16.54
CA GLN A 234 5.41 -5.68 -17.68
C GLN A 234 4.76 -4.43 -18.26
N THR A 235 3.43 -4.45 -18.41
CA THR A 235 2.66 -3.28 -18.88
C THR A 235 2.84 -2.09 -17.95
N GLN A 236 2.77 -2.31 -16.63
CA GLN A 236 2.98 -1.27 -15.62
C GLN A 236 4.41 -0.71 -15.63
N MET A 237 5.42 -1.58 -15.72
CA MET A 237 6.83 -1.19 -15.79
C MET A 237 7.17 -0.41 -17.07
N ALA A 238 6.45 -0.66 -18.16
CA ALA A 238 6.63 0.06 -19.42
C ALA A 238 5.98 1.46 -19.42
N ARG A 239 5.13 1.79 -18.44
CA ARG A 239 4.53 3.12 -18.33
C ARG A 239 5.59 4.15 -17.92
N PRO A 240 5.65 5.33 -18.55
CA PRO A 240 6.55 6.39 -18.12
C PRO A 240 6.30 6.75 -16.64
N ALA A 241 7.34 6.67 -15.81
CA ALA A 241 7.23 7.04 -14.40
C ALA A 241 6.82 8.52 -14.26
N PRO A 242 5.66 8.85 -13.64
CA PRO A 242 5.17 10.22 -13.53
C PRO A 242 5.99 11.05 -12.54
N VAL A 243 6.69 10.39 -11.61
CA VAL A 243 7.49 10.99 -10.55
C VAL A 243 8.90 10.43 -10.59
N MET A 244 9.88 11.33 -10.59
CA MET A 244 11.27 10.98 -10.33
C MET A 244 11.49 10.88 -8.82
N VAL A 245 12.10 9.78 -8.40
CA VAL A 245 12.35 9.47 -7.00
C VAL A 245 13.85 9.51 -6.72
N SER A 246 14.22 10.18 -5.63
CA SER A 246 15.52 9.96 -5.00
C SER A 246 15.35 9.67 -3.52
N SER A 247 16.13 8.71 -3.02
CA SER A 247 16.15 8.32 -1.63
C SER A 247 17.59 8.12 -1.20
N SER A 248 17.97 8.71 -0.06
CA SER A 248 19.31 8.54 0.51
C SER A 248 19.23 8.38 2.02
N PRO A 249 20.00 7.46 2.62
CA PRO A 249 20.11 7.38 4.06
C PRO A 249 20.79 8.64 4.61
N GLY A 250 20.28 9.16 5.72
CA GLY A 250 20.83 10.31 6.45
C GLY A 250 20.87 10.05 7.96
N LYS A 251 21.54 10.94 8.70
CA LYS A 251 21.70 10.80 10.16
C LYS A 251 20.35 10.77 10.92
N GLU A 252 19.37 11.51 10.41
CA GLU A 252 18.05 11.68 11.01
C GLU A 252 16.97 10.78 10.36
N GLY A 253 17.36 9.84 9.49
CA GLY A 253 16.44 9.01 8.70
C GLY A 253 16.69 9.09 7.19
N TYR A 254 15.76 8.57 6.40
CA TYR A 254 15.85 8.59 4.93
C TYR A 254 15.40 9.94 4.39
N ARG A 255 16.26 10.60 3.63
CA ARG A 255 15.89 11.80 2.86
C ARG A 255 15.29 11.37 1.55
N ILE A 256 14.04 11.74 1.34
CA ILE A 256 13.25 11.42 0.16
C ILE A 256 12.94 12.70 -0.59
N GLU A 257 13.13 12.67 -1.91
CA GLU A 257 12.68 13.72 -2.81
C GLU A 257 11.85 13.10 -3.94
N LEU A 258 10.63 13.63 -4.10
CA LEU A 258 9.69 13.29 -5.17
C LEU A 258 9.56 14.49 -6.09
N THR A 259 9.95 14.32 -7.35
CA THR A 259 9.93 15.39 -8.36
C THR A 259 8.96 15.01 -9.47
N PRO A 260 7.91 15.82 -9.72
CA PRO A 260 6.93 15.51 -10.76
C PRO A 260 7.58 15.70 -12.14
N ARG A 261 7.39 14.75 -13.05
CA ARG A 261 7.85 14.86 -14.45
C ARG A 261 6.84 15.56 -15.35
N GLY A 262 5.61 15.71 -14.87
CA GLY A 262 4.51 16.42 -15.52
C GLY A 262 3.42 16.76 -14.51
N PRO A 263 2.33 17.42 -14.94
CA PRO A 263 1.20 17.71 -14.06
C PRO A 263 0.59 16.43 -13.48
N ILE A 264 0.44 16.39 -12.16
CA ILE A 264 -0.30 15.35 -11.44
C ILE A 264 -1.72 15.89 -11.23
N ALA A 265 -2.73 15.09 -11.55
CA ALA A 265 -4.11 15.53 -11.56
C ALA A 265 -4.66 15.75 -10.15
N ASP A 266 -4.42 14.79 -9.27
CA ASP A 266 -4.97 14.75 -7.92
C ASP A 266 -3.93 14.98 -6.83
N ARG A 267 -4.41 15.20 -5.61
CA ARG A 267 -3.54 15.25 -4.43
C ARG A 267 -2.97 13.86 -4.17
N VAL A 268 -1.73 13.82 -3.73
CA VAL A 268 -0.98 12.59 -3.48
C VAL A 268 -0.81 12.39 -1.98
N ALA A 269 -1.29 11.27 -1.46
CA ALA A 269 -0.97 10.81 -0.12
C ALA A 269 0.42 10.17 -0.11
N ILE A 270 1.23 10.56 0.87
CA ILE A 270 2.47 9.86 1.19
C ILE A 270 2.18 8.91 2.34
N ILE A 271 2.23 7.61 2.07
CA ILE A 271 1.86 6.56 3.01
C ILE A 271 3.13 5.81 3.42
N LEU A 272 3.37 5.71 4.73
CA LEU A 272 4.38 4.83 5.30
C LEU A 272 3.74 3.48 5.60
N VAL A 273 4.20 2.46 4.91
CA VAL A 273 3.81 1.06 5.09
C VAL A 273 4.89 0.35 5.89
N ARG A 274 4.47 -0.33 6.95
CA ARG A 274 5.30 -1.20 7.77
C ARG A 274 4.89 -2.63 7.51
N TYR A 275 5.84 -3.50 7.22
CA TYR A 275 5.55 -4.87 6.87
C TYR A 275 6.60 -5.84 7.42
N ALA A 276 6.13 -6.99 7.87
CA ALA A 276 6.95 -8.12 8.24
C ALA A 276 7.40 -8.86 6.97
N PRO A 277 8.71 -9.07 6.74
CA PRO A 277 9.18 -9.72 5.52
C PRO A 277 8.70 -11.16 5.37
N HIS A 278 8.52 -11.87 6.48
CA HIS A 278 8.08 -13.28 6.48
C HIS A 278 7.37 -13.64 7.78
N ARG A 279 6.26 -14.38 7.69
CA ARG A 279 5.56 -14.96 8.84
C ARG A 279 5.07 -16.35 8.49
N LYS A 280 5.46 -17.34 9.29
CA LYS A 280 4.94 -18.70 9.19
C LYS A 280 3.76 -18.88 10.14
N VAL A 281 2.63 -19.35 9.63
CA VAL A 281 1.42 -19.58 10.42
C VAL A 281 0.94 -21.00 10.23
N ALA A 282 0.60 -21.66 11.33
CA ALA A 282 -0.12 -22.93 11.32
C ALA A 282 -1.59 -22.68 11.68
N ILE A 283 -2.49 -22.87 10.72
CA ILE A 283 -3.91 -22.58 10.86
C ILE A 283 -4.58 -23.75 11.59
N LYS A 284 -5.15 -23.49 12.78
CA LYS A 284 -5.66 -24.54 13.68
C LYS A 284 -7.17 -24.70 13.67
N ALA A 285 -7.92 -23.78 13.07
CA ALA A 285 -9.38 -23.84 12.94
C ALA A 285 -9.85 -23.20 11.62
N GLY A 286 -11.16 -23.08 11.41
CA GLY A 286 -11.74 -22.57 10.18
C GLY A 286 -11.60 -23.54 8.98
N GLU A 287 -11.84 -23.01 7.79
CA GLU A 287 -11.84 -23.77 6.52
C GLU A 287 -10.44 -24.30 6.17
N ASN A 288 -9.39 -23.54 6.50
CA ASN A 288 -7.99 -23.86 6.22
C ASN A 288 -7.31 -24.67 7.35
N ARG A 289 -8.07 -25.29 8.26
CA ARG A 289 -7.51 -26.04 9.40
C ARG A 289 -6.55 -27.13 8.93
N GLY A 290 -5.36 -27.15 9.53
CA GLY A 290 -4.32 -28.13 9.26
C GLY A 290 -3.32 -27.69 8.18
N ILE A 291 -3.56 -26.56 7.52
CA ILE A 291 -2.62 -25.96 6.58
C ILE A 291 -1.61 -25.11 7.35
N ALA A 292 -0.35 -25.15 6.91
CA ALA A 292 0.66 -24.19 7.33
C ALA A 292 1.10 -23.37 6.12
N LEU A 293 1.08 -22.05 6.24
CA LEU A 293 1.42 -21.12 5.17
C LEU A 293 2.59 -20.22 5.59
N ASP A 294 3.40 -19.88 4.61
CA ASP A 294 4.53 -18.96 4.72
C ASP A 294 4.14 -17.65 4.04
N TYR A 295 3.62 -16.69 4.82
CA TYR A 295 3.25 -15.37 4.32
C TYR A 295 4.49 -14.49 4.12
N ARG A 296 4.49 -13.68 3.05
CA ARG A 296 5.56 -12.75 2.71
C ARG A 296 5.06 -11.31 2.71
N ASN A 297 5.93 -10.39 3.12
CA ASN A 297 5.66 -8.95 3.16
C ASN A 297 4.29 -8.60 3.78
N VAL A 298 3.99 -9.18 4.93
CA VAL A 298 2.73 -9.00 5.67
C VAL A 298 2.66 -7.58 6.22
N VAL A 299 1.70 -6.80 5.75
CA VAL A 299 1.52 -5.42 6.22
C VAL A 299 1.04 -5.43 7.67
N LEU A 300 1.73 -4.68 8.51
CA LEU A 300 1.46 -4.53 9.94
C LEU A 300 0.75 -3.21 10.24
N ALA A 301 1.10 -2.16 9.48
CA ALA A 301 0.47 -0.85 9.57
C ALA A 301 0.69 -0.05 8.29
N ALA A 302 -0.22 0.88 8.01
CA ALA A 302 -0.08 1.87 6.97
C ALA A 302 -0.61 3.21 7.46
N GLU A 303 0.22 4.25 7.41
CA GLU A 303 -0.10 5.57 7.93
C GLU A 303 0.18 6.66 6.89
N ARG A 304 -0.75 7.62 6.75
CA ARG A 304 -0.53 8.79 5.92
C ARG A 304 0.35 9.79 6.68
N ILE A 305 1.58 10.00 6.21
CA ILE A 305 2.57 10.86 6.87
C ILE A 305 2.66 12.26 6.26
N ALA A 306 2.21 12.43 5.01
CA ALA A 306 2.14 13.71 4.34
C ALA A 306 1.11 13.70 3.21
N GLU A 307 0.79 14.89 2.71
CA GLU A 307 0.04 15.09 1.49
C GLU A 307 0.84 16.02 0.58
N TRP A 308 0.81 15.76 -0.72
CA TRP A 308 1.57 16.48 -1.73
C TRP A 308 0.65 16.91 -2.87
N ASP A 309 0.85 18.13 -3.37
CA ASP A 309 0.03 18.70 -4.44
C ASP A 309 0.51 18.36 -5.84
N GLY A 310 1.66 17.68 -5.96
CA GLY A 310 2.22 17.24 -7.24
C GLY A 310 2.77 18.36 -8.13
N ARG A 311 2.80 19.61 -7.66
CA ARG A 311 3.18 20.78 -8.49
C ARG A 311 4.65 21.14 -8.40
N THR A 312 5.23 20.97 -7.22
CA THR A 312 6.64 21.26 -6.93
C THR A 312 7.29 20.07 -6.25
N PRO A 313 8.64 19.92 -6.31
CA PRO A 313 9.30 18.80 -5.64
C PRO A 313 8.96 18.74 -4.15
N LEU A 314 8.54 17.56 -3.67
CA LEU A 314 8.39 17.28 -2.24
C LEU A 314 9.73 16.81 -1.69
N ARG A 315 10.19 17.40 -0.59
CA ARG A 315 11.35 16.91 0.17
C ARG A 315 10.94 16.61 1.59
N MET A 316 11.28 15.42 2.07
CA MET A 316 10.98 15.03 3.44
C MET A 316 12.05 14.10 4.01
N THR A 317 12.10 14.02 5.34
CA THR A 317 12.90 13.02 6.06
C THR A 317 11.95 12.06 6.75
N VAL A 318 12.09 10.77 6.45
CA VAL A 318 11.29 9.70 7.04
C VAL A 318 12.15 8.91 8.01
N ARG A 319 11.65 8.75 9.23
CA ARG A 319 12.29 7.95 10.28
C ARG A 319 11.63 6.58 10.31
N ARG A 320 12.45 5.52 10.37
CA ARG A 320 11.96 4.16 10.65
C ARG A 320 11.31 4.12 12.03
N ASP A 321 11.98 4.73 13.01
CA ASP A 321 11.52 4.81 14.39
C ASP A 321 10.63 6.03 14.66
N SER A 322 9.58 6.24 13.86
CA SER A 322 8.57 7.24 14.26
C SER A 322 7.84 6.79 15.53
N GLN A 323 7.01 7.67 16.10
CA GLN A 323 6.22 7.37 17.30
C GLN A 323 5.53 6.01 17.11
N ASN A 324 5.72 5.10 18.07
CA ASN A 324 5.21 3.70 18.08
C ASN A 324 6.10 2.62 17.43
N SER A 325 7.39 2.87 17.18
CA SER A 325 8.28 1.81 16.64
C SER A 325 8.39 0.57 17.52
N ALA A 326 8.27 0.73 18.85
CA ALA A 326 8.27 -0.37 19.82
C ALA A 326 7.05 -1.30 19.71
N ASP A 327 6.01 -0.89 18.97
CA ASP A 327 4.79 -1.69 18.79
C ASP A 327 4.95 -2.71 17.64
N PHE A 328 6.05 -2.66 16.89
CA PHE A 328 6.31 -3.52 15.75
C PHE A 328 7.52 -4.46 15.99
N PRO A 329 7.53 -5.65 15.38
CA PRO A 329 8.65 -6.59 15.47
C PRO A 329 9.98 -6.01 14.95
N ASP A 330 11.10 -6.47 15.50
CA ASP A 330 12.45 -5.97 15.14
C ASP A 330 12.81 -6.16 13.65
N ASP A 331 12.20 -7.14 12.97
CA ASP A 331 12.41 -7.41 11.55
C ASP A 331 11.50 -6.59 10.62
N THR A 332 10.76 -5.61 11.17
CA THR A 332 9.85 -4.76 10.40
C THR A 332 10.59 -3.96 9.34
N ARG A 333 10.12 -4.10 8.10
CA ARG A 333 10.55 -3.31 6.95
C ARG A 333 9.59 -2.16 6.67
N HIS A 334 10.08 -1.17 5.94
CA HIS A 334 9.40 0.09 5.69
C HIS A 334 9.41 0.41 4.21
N ALA A 335 8.26 0.85 3.70
CA ALA A 335 8.14 1.41 2.37
C ALA A 335 7.31 2.69 2.40
N ILE A 336 7.61 3.60 1.47
CA ILE A 336 6.78 4.76 1.18
C ILE A 336 6.03 4.51 -0.12
N LEU A 337 4.72 4.77 -0.09
CA LEU A 337 3.88 4.84 -1.28
C LEU A 337 3.48 6.30 -1.51
N ALA A 338 3.71 6.81 -2.72
CA ALA A 338 3.14 8.07 -3.18
C ALA A 338 1.92 7.74 -4.04
N GLN A 339 0.73 7.84 -3.47
CA GLN A 339 -0.51 7.38 -4.09
C GLN A 339 -1.49 8.54 -4.25
N GLU A 340 -2.08 8.69 -5.43
CA GLU A 340 -3.17 9.64 -5.62
C GLU A 340 -4.36 9.30 -4.72
N LEU A 341 -5.03 10.31 -4.18
CA LEU A 341 -6.20 10.09 -3.33
C LEU A 341 -7.32 9.38 -4.11
N GLY A 342 -7.44 9.65 -5.41
CA GLY A 342 -8.49 9.10 -6.26
C GLY A 342 -9.82 9.87 -6.15
N GLN A 343 -10.82 9.39 -6.88
CA GLN A 343 -12.18 9.88 -6.89
C GLN A 343 -13.00 9.10 -5.85
N GLY A 344 -13.09 9.62 -4.62
CA GLY A 344 -13.73 8.92 -3.51
C GLY A 344 -13.65 9.66 -2.18
N ASP A 345 -13.50 8.91 -1.07
CA ASP A 345 -13.26 9.50 0.25
C ASP A 345 -11.90 10.24 0.22
N PRO A 346 -11.85 11.57 0.44
CA PRO A 346 -10.60 12.33 0.46
C PRO A 346 -9.59 11.86 1.52
N ARG A 347 -10.01 11.01 2.45
CA ARG A 347 -9.16 10.44 3.50
C ARG A 347 -8.51 9.12 3.10
N SER A 348 -8.96 8.48 2.03
CA SER A 348 -8.47 7.18 1.59
C SER A 348 -7.76 7.33 0.25
N ALA A 349 -6.52 6.86 0.15
CA ALA A 349 -5.80 6.84 -1.12
C ALA A 349 -6.09 5.54 -1.87
N SER A 350 -6.77 5.65 -3.00
CA SER A 350 -7.16 4.52 -3.85
C SER A 350 -6.90 4.78 -5.34
N GLY A 351 -6.26 5.90 -5.68
CA GLY A 351 -5.85 6.18 -7.06
C GLY A 351 -4.53 5.49 -7.45
N PRO A 352 -3.98 5.82 -8.62
CA PRO A 352 -2.68 5.33 -9.06
C PRO A 352 -1.57 5.55 -8.04
N ILE A 353 -0.71 4.54 -7.89
CA ILE A 353 0.54 4.65 -7.14
C ILE A 353 1.60 5.19 -8.09
N LEU A 354 2.03 6.43 -7.84
CA LEU A 354 2.96 7.17 -8.69
C LEU A 354 4.42 6.77 -8.45
N ALA A 355 4.74 6.34 -7.23
CA ALA A 355 6.06 5.88 -6.83
C ALA A 355 5.99 5.03 -5.55
N ALA A 356 6.95 4.12 -5.42
CA ALA A 356 7.21 3.40 -4.20
C ALA A 356 8.71 3.40 -3.86
N ILE A 357 9.03 3.40 -2.56
CA ILE A 357 10.42 3.47 -2.06
C ILE A 357 10.57 2.53 -0.88
N ARG A 358 11.46 1.55 -0.98
CA ARG A 358 11.89 0.75 0.18
C ARG A 358 12.90 1.54 1.00
N LEU A 359 12.80 1.47 2.34
CA LEU A 359 13.68 2.21 3.26
C LEU A 359 14.63 1.29 4.04
N ASP A 360 14.93 0.08 3.56
CA ASP A 360 15.77 -0.90 4.25
C ASP A 360 16.79 -1.59 3.33
#